data_AF-A0A7K4HG48-F1
#
_entry.id   AF-A0A7K4HG48-F1
#
_cell.length_a   1.000
_cell.length_b   1.000
_cell.length_c   1.000
_cell.angle_alpha   90.00
_cell.angle_beta   90.00
_cell.angle_gamma   90.00
#
_symmetry.space_group_name_H-M   'P 1'
#
loop_
_entity.id
_entity.type
_entity.pdbx_description
1 polymer ?
#
loop_
_entity_poly.entity_id
_entity_poly.type
_entity_poly.pdbx_seq_one_letter_code
_entity_poly.pdbx_strand_id
1 'polypeptide(L)'
;MCAFEPPVTEQDFFQCGSIPELYNLLTQGNWILGQPFYFRNLCFINQINAGDEWLVIRDGLAFESLTAEVMEHEEFRDWIECFFKATEEDLQRLEYTTQEYELRWRVVYHEL
;
A
#
# COMPACT_ATOMS: atom_id res chain seq x y z
N MET A 1 -10.55 24.70 -17.11
CA MET A 1 -9.08 24.72 -17.20
C MET A 1 -8.65 23.33 -16.80
N CYS A 2 -8.23 22.49 -17.75
CA CYS A 2 -7.66 21.19 -17.41
C CYS A 2 -6.26 21.46 -16.87
N ALA A 3 -6.00 21.15 -15.60
CA ALA A 3 -4.65 21.19 -15.06
C ALA A 3 -3.84 20.13 -15.81
N PHE A 4 -2.80 20.56 -16.53
CA PHE A 4 -1.82 19.65 -17.12
C PHE A 4 -0.74 19.47 -16.06
N GLU A 5 -0.79 18.36 -15.33
CA GLU A 5 0.25 18.02 -14.39
C GLU A 5 1.49 17.56 -15.17
N PRO A 6 2.70 18.03 -14.82
CA PRO A 6 3.91 17.53 -15.45
C PRO A 6 4.04 16.02 -15.19
N PRO A 7 4.65 15.26 -16.11
CA PRO A 7 4.93 13.85 -15.87
C PRO A 7 5.77 13.69 -14.60
N VAL A 8 5.41 12.71 -13.78
CA VAL A 8 6.22 12.25 -12.65
C VAL A 8 7.57 11.78 -13.15
N THR A 9 8.62 12.18 -12.45
CA THR A 9 10.03 11.85 -12.69
C THR A 9 10.61 11.07 -11.51
N GLU A 10 11.81 10.52 -11.67
CA GLU A 10 12.53 9.86 -10.57
C GLU A 10 12.78 10.80 -9.38
N GLN A 11 12.83 12.12 -9.61
CA GLN A 11 13.03 13.10 -8.54
C GLN A 11 11.79 13.28 -7.65
N ASP A 12 10.62 12.83 -8.11
CA ASP A 12 9.37 12.88 -7.36
C ASP A 12 9.24 11.70 -6.38
N PHE A 13 10.12 10.68 -6.49
CA PHE A 13 10.20 9.61 -5.52
C PHE A 13 10.83 10.12 -4.24
N PHE A 14 10.14 9.90 -3.12
CA PHE A 14 10.70 10.15 -1.81
C PHE A 14 10.56 8.93 -0.90
N GLN A 15 11.48 8.85 0.06
CA GLN A 15 11.55 7.78 1.02
C GLN A 15 10.71 8.09 2.25
N CYS A 16 9.86 7.15 2.62
CA CYS A 16 9.27 7.07 3.94
C CYS A 16 10.23 6.34 4.90
N GLY A 17 10.39 6.86 6.12
CA GLY A 17 11.36 6.36 7.10
C GLY A 17 10.81 5.35 8.11
N SER A 18 9.49 5.29 8.31
CA SER A 18 8.89 4.47 9.38
C SER A 18 7.49 3.95 9.04
N ILE A 19 7.04 2.89 9.71
CA ILE A 19 5.67 2.36 9.53
C ILE A 19 4.59 3.39 9.91
N PRO A 20 4.71 4.16 11.00
CA PRO A 20 3.73 5.21 11.31
C PRO A 20 3.68 6.32 10.25
N GLU A 21 4.83 6.72 9.73
CA GLU A 21 4.89 7.68 8.62
C GLU A 21 4.26 7.10 7.35
N LEU A 22 4.53 5.83 7.05
CA LEU A 22 3.93 5.12 5.92
C LEU A 22 2.40 5.09 6.01
N TYR A 23 1.87 4.74 7.18
CA TYR A 23 0.43 4.75 7.41
C TYR A 23 -0.16 6.16 7.22
N ASN A 24 0.48 7.18 7.80
CA ASN A 24 0.03 8.57 7.64
C ASN A 24 0.05 9.04 6.18
N LEU A 25 1.07 8.65 5.40
CA LEU A 25 1.15 8.98 3.97
C LEU A 25 0.04 8.30 3.16
N LEU A 26 -0.26 7.04 3.45
CA LEU A 26 -1.28 6.27 2.74
C LEU A 26 -2.73 6.65 3.11
N THR A 27 -2.92 7.31 4.26
CA THR A 27 -4.24 7.69 4.79
C THR A 27 -4.49 9.20 4.76
N GLN A 28 -3.51 10.00 4.33
CA GLN A 28 -3.73 11.41 4.04
C GLN A 28 -4.16 11.58 2.57
N GLY A 29 -4.95 12.62 2.30
CA GLY A 29 -5.29 13.03 0.95
C GLY A 29 -4.29 14.03 0.34
N ASN A 30 -4.68 14.60 -0.81
CA ASN A 30 -3.96 15.60 -1.60
C ASN A 30 -2.75 15.08 -2.39
N TRP A 31 -2.83 13.83 -2.84
CA TRP A 31 -1.83 13.25 -3.74
C TRP A 31 -2.12 13.52 -5.21
N ILE A 32 -1.05 13.70 -5.99
CA ILE A 32 -1.13 13.76 -7.45
C ILE A 32 -1.34 12.34 -8.00
N LEU A 33 -2.08 12.19 -9.10
CA LEU A 33 -2.25 10.89 -9.74
C LEU A 33 -0.90 10.37 -10.27
N GLY A 34 -0.58 9.12 -9.99
CA GLY A 34 0.70 8.53 -10.34
C GLY A 34 1.86 8.97 -9.46
N GLN A 35 1.63 9.80 -8.43
CA GLN A 35 2.68 10.22 -7.52
C GLN A 35 3.21 9.03 -6.71
N PRO A 36 4.53 8.77 -6.74
CA PRO A 36 5.13 7.64 -6.08
C PRO A 36 5.79 8.04 -4.76
N PHE A 37 5.84 7.11 -3.83
CA PHE A 37 6.78 7.14 -2.71
C PHE A 37 7.14 5.70 -2.32
N TYR A 38 8.21 5.52 -1.55
CA TYR A 38 8.68 4.18 -1.21
C TYR A 38 9.03 4.01 0.27
N PHE A 39 8.84 2.79 0.75
CA PHE A 39 9.25 2.33 2.07
C PHE A 39 10.03 1.03 1.93
N ARG A 40 11.35 1.08 2.18
CA ARG A 40 12.26 -0.06 1.93
C ARG A 40 12.16 -0.54 0.48
N ASN A 41 11.78 -1.79 0.24
CA ASN A 41 11.59 -2.38 -1.08
C ASN A 41 10.13 -2.34 -1.58
N LEU A 42 9.25 -1.60 -0.89
CA LEU A 42 7.87 -1.35 -1.30
C LEU A 42 7.76 0.04 -1.93
N CYS A 43 7.06 0.14 -3.04
CA CYS A 43 6.68 1.39 -3.70
C CYS A 43 5.16 1.47 -3.78
N PHE A 44 4.65 2.68 -3.58
CA PHE A 44 3.23 3.00 -3.60
C PHE A 44 3.00 4.08 -4.64
N ILE A 45 2.02 3.89 -5.53
CA ILE A 45 1.68 4.86 -6.57
C ILE A 45 0.20 5.18 -6.45
N ASN A 46 -0.13 6.45 -6.26
CA ASN A 46 -1.53 6.90 -6.14
C ASN A 46 -2.30 6.63 -7.45
N GLN A 47 -3.41 5.91 -7.37
CA GLN A 47 -4.22 5.51 -8.53
C GLN A 47 -5.47 6.37 -8.72
N ILE A 48 -6.15 6.76 -7.63
CA ILE A 48 -7.41 7.52 -7.69
C ILE A 48 -7.54 8.53 -6.55
N ASN A 49 -8.39 9.53 -6.76
CA ASN A 49 -8.96 10.41 -5.72
C ASN A 49 -7.97 10.99 -4.70
N ALA A 50 -6.77 11.36 -5.13
CA ALA A 50 -5.81 12.04 -4.28
C ALA A 50 -5.39 11.25 -3.01
N GLY A 51 -5.38 9.91 -3.06
CA GLY A 51 -4.87 9.06 -1.98
C GLY A 51 -5.76 7.89 -1.57
N ASP A 52 -6.90 7.66 -2.22
CA ASP A 52 -7.85 6.61 -1.81
C ASP A 52 -7.37 5.19 -2.18
N GLU A 53 -6.69 5.02 -3.33
CA GLU A 53 -6.14 3.72 -3.74
C GLU A 53 -4.70 3.85 -4.23
N TRP A 54 -3.91 2.83 -3.86
CA TRP A 54 -2.48 2.77 -4.07
C TRP A 54 -2.08 1.49 -4.76
N LEU A 55 -1.40 1.60 -5.90
CA LEU A 55 -0.72 0.47 -6.50
C LEU A 55 0.49 0.12 -5.62
N VAL A 56 0.54 -1.12 -5.15
CA VAL A 56 1.65 -1.63 -4.34
C VAL A 56 2.60 -2.46 -5.19
N ILE A 57 3.88 -2.10 -5.14
CA ILE A 57 4.96 -2.74 -5.89
C ILE A 57 6.04 -3.18 -4.91
N ARG A 58 6.49 -4.45 -4.98
CA ARG A 58 7.57 -5.00 -4.15
C ARG A 58 8.67 -5.56 -5.06
N ASP A 59 9.90 -5.04 -4.95
CA ASP A 59 11.02 -5.42 -5.82
C ASP A 59 10.70 -5.41 -7.33
N GLY A 60 9.87 -4.47 -7.77
CA GLY A 60 9.43 -4.35 -9.17
C GLY A 60 8.21 -5.21 -9.55
N LEU A 61 7.72 -6.06 -8.66
CA LEU A 61 6.46 -6.79 -8.83
C LEU A 61 5.29 -5.94 -8.34
N ALA A 62 4.45 -5.47 -9.27
CA ALA A 62 3.13 -4.94 -8.93
C ALA A 62 2.19 -6.11 -8.57
N PHE A 63 1.56 -6.06 -7.40
CA PHE A 63 0.73 -7.17 -6.93
C PHE A 63 -0.61 -6.76 -6.31
N GLU A 64 -0.70 -5.63 -5.59
CA GLU A 64 -1.90 -5.26 -4.85
C GLU A 64 -2.40 -3.85 -5.16
N SER A 65 -3.70 -3.64 -4.97
CA SER A 65 -4.36 -2.33 -4.91
C SER A 65 -4.83 -2.07 -3.48
N LEU A 66 -4.24 -1.08 -2.81
CA LEU A 66 -4.43 -0.84 -1.39
C LEU A 66 -5.29 0.39 -1.13
N THR A 67 -6.34 0.22 -0.33
CA THR A 67 -7.04 1.31 0.37
C THR A 67 -6.64 1.28 1.84
N ALA A 68 -5.70 2.12 2.26
CA ALA A 68 -5.20 2.07 3.63
C ALA A 68 -6.20 2.59 4.67
N GLU A 69 -7.11 3.49 4.27
CA GLU A 69 -8.10 4.12 5.16
C GLU A 69 -9.10 3.13 5.77
N VAL A 70 -9.24 1.92 5.21
CA VAL A 70 -10.13 0.89 5.76
C VAL A 70 -9.49 0.06 6.87
N MET A 71 -8.20 0.23 7.11
CA MET A 71 -7.45 -0.50 8.15
C MET A 71 -7.13 0.43 9.32
N GLU A 72 -7.17 -0.13 10.52
CA GLU A 72 -6.61 0.55 11.69
C GLU A 72 -5.06 0.52 11.63
N HIS A 73 -4.39 1.46 12.30
CA HIS A 73 -2.92 1.54 12.28
C HIS A 73 -2.23 0.24 12.72
N GLU A 74 -2.79 -0.48 13.70
CA GLU A 74 -2.25 -1.79 14.12
C GLU A 74 -2.43 -2.89 13.08
N GLU A 75 -3.60 -2.91 12.41
CA GLU A 75 -3.87 -3.84 11.31
C GLU A 75 -2.91 -3.60 10.15
N PHE A 76 -2.75 -2.32 9.77
CA PHE A 76 -1.83 -1.92 8.72
C PHE A 76 -0.40 -2.36 9.02
N ARG A 77 0.04 -2.21 10.27
CA ARG A 77 1.36 -2.67 10.70
C ARG A 77 1.51 -4.18 10.51
N ASP A 78 0.57 -4.98 11.00
CA ASP A 78 0.62 -6.44 10.88
C ASP A 78 0.57 -6.88 9.41
N TRP A 79 -0.20 -6.16 8.58
CA TRP A 79 -0.29 -6.36 7.14
C TRP A 79 1.04 -6.08 6.42
N ILE A 80 1.71 -4.96 6.72
CA ILE A 80 3.05 -4.65 6.21
C ILE A 80 4.08 -5.72 6.63
N GLU A 81 3.97 -6.25 7.85
CA GLU A 81 4.84 -7.35 8.30
C GLU A 81 4.63 -8.64 7.49
N CYS A 82 3.42 -8.89 6.98
CA CYS A 82 3.14 -10.01 6.08
C CYS A 82 3.91 -9.86 4.75
N PHE A 83 3.95 -8.65 4.18
CA PHE A 83 4.69 -8.38 2.93
C PHE A 83 6.19 -8.63 3.03
N PHE A 84 6.79 -8.31 4.17
CA PHE A 84 8.22 -8.54 4.38
C PHE A 84 8.57 -10.02 4.58
N LYS A 85 7.59 -10.85 4.93
CA LYS A 85 7.77 -12.30 5.11
C LYS A 85 7.41 -13.08 3.84
N ALA A 86 6.52 -12.53 3.02
CA ALA A 86 6.03 -13.16 1.79
C ALA A 86 7.12 -13.36 0.74
N THR A 87 7.07 -14.52 0.08
CA THR A 87 7.84 -14.79 -1.14
C THR A 87 7.22 -14.08 -2.34
N GLU A 88 7.95 -14.00 -3.45
CA GLU A 88 7.39 -13.45 -4.70
C GLU A 88 6.17 -14.24 -5.19
N GLU A 89 6.19 -15.57 -5.02
CA GLU A 89 5.08 -16.46 -5.40
C GLU A 89 3.83 -16.18 -4.55
N ASP A 90 4.00 -15.95 -3.24
CA ASP A 90 2.89 -15.59 -2.35
C ASP A 90 2.25 -14.25 -2.78
N LEU A 91 3.08 -13.26 -3.14
CA LEU A 91 2.61 -11.95 -3.62
C LEU A 91 1.85 -12.08 -4.95
N GLN A 92 2.37 -12.86 -5.89
CA GLN A 92 1.70 -13.10 -7.19
C GLN A 92 0.34 -13.78 -7.05
N ARG A 93 0.17 -14.64 -6.03
CA ARG A 93 -1.08 -15.33 -5.74
C ARG A 93 -2.03 -14.56 -4.83
N LEU A 94 -1.58 -13.44 -4.26
CA LEU A 94 -2.29 -12.73 -3.18
C LEU A 94 -2.50 -13.60 -1.92
N GLU A 95 -1.60 -14.55 -1.70
CA GLU A 95 -1.60 -15.50 -0.57
C GLU A 95 -0.52 -15.12 0.45
N TYR A 96 -0.32 -13.82 0.66
CA TYR A 96 0.77 -13.27 1.47
C TYR A 96 0.41 -13.04 2.94
N THR A 97 -0.88 -13.04 3.29
CA THR A 97 -1.32 -12.86 4.68
C THR A 97 -1.12 -14.13 5.48
N THR A 98 -0.74 -13.97 6.75
CA THR A 98 -0.55 -15.10 7.66
C THR A 98 -1.88 -15.52 8.28
N GLN A 99 -1.97 -16.78 8.71
CA GLN A 99 -3.13 -17.26 9.48
C GLN A 99 -3.39 -16.41 10.74
N GLU A 100 -2.32 -15.92 11.39
CA GLU A 100 -2.39 -15.05 12.56
C GLU A 100 -3.03 -13.70 12.22
N TYR A 101 -2.64 -13.10 11.09
CA TYR A 101 -3.24 -11.87 10.57
C TYR A 101 -4.73 -12.08 10.26
N GLU A 102 -5.06 -13.14 9.52
CA GLU A 102 -6.43 -13.47 9.14
C GLU A 102 -7.33 -13.67 10.37
N LEU A 103 -6.88 -14.44 11.37
CA LEU A 103 -7.64 -14.65 12.60
C LEU A 103 -7.86 -13.37 13.42
N ARG A 104 -6.92 -12.42 13.35
CA ARG A 104 -6.96 -11.19 14.15
C ARG A 104 -7.81 -10.10 13.49
N TRP A 105 -7.70 -9.95 12.17
CA TRP A 105 -8.22 -8.80 11.43
C TRP A 105 -9.33 -9.16 10.45
N ARG A 106 -9.27 -10.35 9.83
CA ARG A 106 -10.32 -10.83 8.94
C ARG A 106 -11.27 -11.72 9.71
N VAL A 107 -12.25 -11.10 10.37
CA VAL A 107 -13.41 -11.85 10.88
C VAL A 107 -14.05 -12.55 9.69
N VAL A 108 -13.91 -13.87 9.64
CA VAL A 108 -14.52 -14.69 8.59
C VAL A 108 -16.03 -14.45 8.66
N TYR A 109 -16.60 -13.80 7.64
CA TYR A 109 -18.03 -13.86 7.38
C TYR A 109 -18.37 -15.29 6.95
N HIS A 110 -18.34 -16.22 7.91
CA HIS A 110 -19.09 -17.45 7.79
C HIS A 110 -20.53 -17.12 8.17
N GLU A 111 -21.39 -17.12 7.14
CA GLU A 111 -22.85 -17.14 7.19
C GLU A 111 -23.57 -15.80 7.48
N LEU A 112 -23.92 -15.10 6.39
CA LEU A 112 -25.22 -14.42 6.25
C LEU A 112 -25.92 -14.98 5.01
#